data_AF-A0A961J8H8-F1
#
_entry.id   AF-A0A961J8H8-F1
#
_cell.length_a   1.000
_cell.length_b   1.000
_cell.length_c   1.000
_cell.angle_alpha   90.00
_cell.angle_beta   90.00
_cell.angle_gamma   90.00
#
_symmetry.space_group_name_H-M   'P 1'
#
loop_
_entity.id
_entity.type
_entity.pdbx_description
1 polymer ?
#
loop_
_entity_poly.entity_id
_entity_poly.type
_entity_poly.pdbx_seq_one_letter_code
_entity_poly.pdbx_strand_id
1 'polypeptide(L)' 'MTALRDRLSAEAQALGFAECRVCRPWDIPQVAGRLAAFLDAGHHGQMGWLAERAHWRADPAVLWPEARSV' A
#
# COMPACT_ATOMS: atom_id res chain seq x y z
N MET A 1 14.59 17.02 -4.25
CA MET A 1 13.45 16.08 -4.11
C MET A 1 12.21 16.72 -3.47
N THR A 2 12.32 17.86 -2.78
CA THR A 2 11.21 18.64 -2.20
C THR A 2 10.19 19.10 -3.25
N ALA A 3 10.65 19.70 -4.34
CA ALA A 3 9.78 20.34 -5.32
C ALA A 3 8.67 19.44 -5.93
N LEU A 4 8.96 18.16 -6.21
CA LEU A 4 7.96 17.24 -6.76
C LEU A 4 6.93 16.83 -5.70
N ARG A 5 7.39 16.43 -4.52
CA ARG A 5 6.51 16.03 -3.41
C ARG A 5 5.59 17.17 -2.99
N ASP A 6 6.14 18.39 -2.90
CA ASP A 6 5.37 19.57 -2.48
C ASP A 6 4.31 19.92 -3.52
N ARG A 7 4.63 19.82 -4.82
CA ARG A 7 3.64 19.95 -5.91
C ARG A 7 2.54 18.89 -5.86
N LEU A 8 2.90 17.62 -5.64
CA LEU A 8 1.92 16.54 -5.50
C LEU A 8 0.99 16.76 -4.31
N SER A 9 1.55 17.23 -3.19
CA SER A 9 0.76 17.53 -1.99
C SER A 9 -0.20 18.70 -2.22
N ALA A 10 0.25 19.75 -2.92
CA ALA A 10 -0.60 20.89 -3.27
C ALA A 10 -1.74 20.48 -4.23
N GLU A 11 -1.44 19.66 -5.24
CA GLU A 11 -2.44 19.13 -6.16
C GLU A 11 -3.45 18.23 -5.43
N ALA A 12 -2.99 17.35 -4.55
CA ALA A 12 -3.86 16.50 -3.75
C ALA A 12 -4.82 17.34 -2.88
N GLN A 13 -4.32 18.41 -2.25
CA GLN A 13 -5.17 19.33 -1.49
C GLN A 13 -6.19 20.05 -2.39
N ALA A 14 -5.78 20.50 -3.58
CA ALA A 14 -6.69 21.13 -4.54
C ALA A 14 -7.80 20.18 -5.03
N LEU A 15 -7.49 18.88 -5.15
CA LEU A 15 -8.45 17.82 -5.48
C LEU A 15 -9.33 17.39 -4.28
N GLY A 16 -9.11 17.95 -3.09
CA GLY A 16 -9.90 17.69 -1.89
C GLY A 16 -9.42 16.52 -1.03
N PHE A 17 -8.21 15.99 -1.24
CA PHE A 17 -7.63 15.01 -0.33
C PHE A 17 -7.26 15.67 1.01
N ALA A 18 -7.69 15.06 2.13
CA ALA A 18 -7.39 15.56 3.47
C ALA A 18 -5.89 15.44 3.82
N GLU A 19 -5.22 14.40 3.34
CA GLU A 19 -3.79 14.19 3.53
C GLU A 19 -3.11 13.59 2.30
N CYS A 20 -1.85 13.94 2.09
CA CYS A 20 -0.95 13.33 1.12
C CYS A 20 0.41 13.08 1.79
N ARG A 21 0.86 11.82 1.78
CA ARG A 21 2.15 11.41 2.36
C ARG A 21 2.84 10.46 1.39
N VAL A 22 4.15 10.34 1.54
CA VAL A 22 4.98 9.46 0.73
C VAL A 22 5.82 8.58 1.66
N CYS A 23 5.80 7.28 1.46
CA CYS A 23 6.64 6.33 2.19
C CYS A 23 7.46 5.44 1.23
N ARG A 24 8.42 4.71 1.77
CA ARG A 24 9.15 3.70 1.01
C ARG A 24 8.33 2.40 0.99
N PRO A 25 8.34 1.63 -0.10
CA PRO A 25 7.58 0.37 -0.19
C PRO A 25 7.90 -0.64 0.90
N TRP A 26 9.11 -0.58 1.48
CA TRP A 26 9.58 -1.48 2.53
C TRP A 26 9.46 -0.92 3.95
N ASP A 27 8.79 0.23 4.17
CA ASP A 27 8.65 0.83 5.50
C ASP A 27 7.76 -0.01 6.45
N ILE A 28 7.05 -1.03 5.94
CA ILE A 28 6.11 -1.85 6.72
C ILE A 28 6.37 -3.37 6.52
N PRO A 29 7.52 -3.91 6.97
CA PRO A 29 7.89 -5.32 6.75
C PRO A 29 6.92 -6.34 7.36
N GLN A 30 6.15 -5.93 8.38
CA GLN A 30 5.18 -6.76 9.07
C GLN A 30 3.86 -6.98 8.30
N VAL A 31 3.62 -6.30 7.18
CA VAL A 31 2.34 -6.40 6.43
C VAL A 31 2.08 -7.83 5.99
N ALA A 32 3.05 -8.49 5.36
CA ALA A 32 2.89 -9.85 4.85
C ALA A 32 2.48 -10.84 5.95
N GLY A 33 3.19 -10.82 7.07
CA GLY A 33 2.91 -11.70 8.21
C GLY A 33 1.55 -11.41 8.87
N ARG A 34 1.19 -10.13 9.03
CA ARG A 34 -0.13 -9.75 9.58
C ARG A 34 -1.28 -10.11 8.65
N LEU A 35 -1.09 -9.96 7.33
CA LEU A 35 -2.08 -10.37 6.33
C LEU A 35 -2.28 -11.89 6.35
N ALA A 36 -1.20 -12.67 6.41
CA ALA A 36 -1.30 -14.12 6.53
C ALA A 36 -2.10 -14.53 7.77
N ALA A 37 -1.77 -13.99 8.95
CA ALA A 37 -2.51 -14.28 10.18
C ALA A 37 -4.00 -13.87 10.10
N PHE A 38 -4.31 -12.76 9.45
CA PHE A 38 -5.68 -12.31 9.22
C PHE A 38 -6.47 -13.27 8.31
N LEU A 39 -5.82 -13.79 7.27
CA LEU A 39 -6.42 -14.75 6.34
C LEU A 39 -6.65 -16.10 7.00
N ASP A 40 -5.65 -16.61 7.75
CA ASP A 40 -5.73 -17.87 8.49
C ASP A 40 -6.84 -17.87 9.55
N ALA A 41 -7.07 -16.70 10.18
CA ALA A 41 -8.17 -16.51 11.14
C ALA A 41 -9.56 -16.42 10.48
N GLY A 42 -9.67 -16.49 9.14
CA GLY A 42 -10.94 -16.40 8.42
C GLY A 42 -11.58 -15.00 8.45
N HIS A 43 -10.85 -13.97 8.87
CA HIS A 43 -11.40 -12.60 9.00
C HIS A 43 -11.73 -11.94 7.66
N HIS A 44 -11.35 -12.56 6.54
CA HIS A 44 -11.73 -12.12 5.19
C HIS A 44 -13.16 -12.53 4.80
N GLY A 45 -13.83 -13.37 5.60
CA GLY A 45 -15.22 -13.77 5.36
C GLY A 45 -15.42 -14.37 3.97
N GLN A 46 -16.32 -13.79 3.19
CA GLN A 46 -16.62 -14.26 1.82
C GLN A 46 -15.66 -13.70 0.76
N MET A 47 -14.68 -12.87 1.12
CA MET A 47 -13.74 -12.27 0.18
C MET A 47 -12.64 -13.25 -0.24
N GLY A 48 -13.00 -14.35 -0.91
CA GLY A 48 -12.03 -15.37 -1.38
C GLY A 48 -10.91 -14.78 -2.25
N TRP A 49 -11.23 -13.75 -3.05
CA TRP A 49 -10.27 -13.00 -3.84
C TRP A 49 -9.16 -12.34 -3.01
N LEU A 50 -9.40 -12.04 -1.73
CA LEU A 50 -8.41 -11.44 -0.84
C LEU A 50 -7.30 -12.45 -0.52
N ALA A 51 -7.68 -13.70 -0.28
CA ALA A 51 -6.75 -14.80 -0.05
C ALA A 51 -6.01 -15.17 -1.35
N GLU A 52 -6.72 -15.33 -2.47
CA GLU A 52 -6.15 -15.69 -3.78
C GLU A 52 -5.06 -14.69 -4.24
N ARG A 53 -5.24 -13.41 -3.94
CA ARG A 53 -4.37 -12.32 -4.39
C ARG A 53 -3.56 -11.68 -3.25
N ALA A 54 -3.36 -12.42 -2.15
CA ALA A 54 -2.66 -11.89 -0.98
C ALA A 54 -1.23 -11.45 -1.29
N HIS A 55 -0.53 -12.17 -2.18
CA HIS A 55 0.84 -11.88 -2.58
C HIS A 55 1.03 -10.48 -3.21
N TRP A 56 0.04 -9.96 -3.96
CA TRP A 56 0.08 -8.59 -4.51
C TRP A 56 -0.04 -7.51 -3.43
N ARG A 57 -0.69 -7.82 -2.31
CA ARG A 57 -0.85 -6.90 -1.18
C ARG A 57 0.30 -6.98 -0.18
N ALA A 58 0.96 -8.13 -0.13
CA ALA A 58 2.07 -8.38 0.77
C ALA A 58 3.33 -7.59 0.37
N ASP A 59 3.53 -7.35 -0.93
CA ASP A 59 4.71 -6.67 -1.45
C ASP A 59 4.36 -5.82 -2.70
N PRO A 60 4.46 -4.48 -2.60
CA PRO A 60 4.24 -3.58 -3.74
C PRO A 60 5.14 -3.87 -4.95
N ALA A 61 6.35 -4.42 -4.74
CA ALA A 61 7.28 -4.74 -5.81
C ALA A 61 6.78 -5.87 -6.72
N VAL A 62 5.84 -6.70 -6.26
CA VAL A 62 5.22 -7.75 -7.08
C VAL A 62 4.34 -7.14 -8.18
N LEU A 63 3.72 -5.99 -7.92
CA LEU A 63 2.92 -5.28 -8.91
C LEU A 63 3.77 -4.34 -9.77
N TRP A 64 4.71 -3.63 -9.15
CA TRP A 64 5.60 -2.69 -9.83
C TRP A 64 7.02 -2.79 -9.26
N PRO A 65 7.90 -3.59 -9.88
CA PRO A 65 9.27 -3.77 -9.40
C PRO A 65 10.08 -2.46 -9.32
N GLU A 66 9.77 -1.50 -10.18
CA GLU A 66 10.44 -0.19 -10.24
C GLU A 66 9.90 0.83 -9.24
N ALA A 67 8.86 0.49 -8.46
CA ALA A 67 8.29 1.40 -7.47
C ALA A 67 9.33 1.73 -6.39
N ARG A 68 9.61 3.03 -6.22
CA ARG A 68 10.56 3.54 -5.21
C ARG A 68 9.89 4.20 -4.02
N SER A 69 8.61 4.55 -4.16
CA SER A 69 7.78 5.19 -3.15
C SER A 69 6.31 4.92 -3.42
N VAL A 70 5.51 4.93 -2.36
CA VAL A 70 4.03 4.92 -2.41
C VAL A 70 3.52 6.25 -1.89
#